data_AF-A0A1H7CPU0-F1
#
_entry.id   AF-A0A1H7CPU0-F1
#
_cell.length_a   1.000
_cell.length_b   1.000
_cell.length_c   1.000
_cell.angle_alpha   90.00
_cell.angle_beta   90.00
_cell.angle_gamma   90.00
#
_symmetry.space_group_name_H-M   'P 1'
#
loop_
_entity.id
_entity.type
_entity.pdbx_description
1 polymer ?
#
loop_
_entity_poly.entity_id
_entity_poly.type
_entity_poly.pdbx_seq_one_letter_code
_entity_poly.pdbx_strand_id
1 'polypeptide(L)'
;MQAYFSTAFPQDLKRIRLERPNRIVRREIMKDEAAVFFGGREWANVSHDLAAVAPDHRLDFVLSTFMITLTDQCLFTHRRDLYTAWRRQTAFPKFGWCGFGAHHENPFQLLWAPEREGLVDADEAAGLMPAFVDFLIGETKRYFEASGFDLHIHDYVELIRRDAAFSFDAGAIVPCFKQMFERAAQTLDR
;
A
#
# COMPACT_ATOMS: atom_id res chain seq x y z
N MET A 1 15.05 1.50 -3.41
CA MET A 1 13.74 1.26 -4.08
C MET A 1 13.66 0.13 -5.11
N GLN A 2 13.89 0.29 -6.44
CA GLN A 2 13.52 -0.78 -7.42
C GLN A 2 14.17 -2.14 -7.13
N ALA A 3 15.49 -2.15 -6.91
CA ALA A 3 16.22 -3.37 -6.55
C ALA A 3 15.66 -4.02 -5.27
N TYR A 4 15.36 -3.20 -4.26
CA TYR A 4 14.75 -3.65 -3.01
C TYR A 4 13.37 -4.29 -3.26
N PHE A 5 12.49 -3.59 -3.98
CA PHE A 5 11.12 -4.03 -4.27
C PHE A 5 11.09 -5.39 -5.00
N SER A 6 12.00 -5.61 -5.94
CA SER A 6 12.04 -6.85 -6.72
C SER A 6 12.70 -8.02 -6.00
N THR A 7 13.58 -7.79 -5.01
CA THR A 7 14.43 -8.85 -4.44
C THR A 7 14.22 -9.07 -2.94
N ALA A 8 14.34 -8.01 -2.15
CA ALA A 8 14.30 -8.06 -0.69
C ALA A 8 12.87 -7.98 -0.15
N PHE A 9 12.04 -7.09 -0.73
CA PHE A 9 10.68 -6.85 -0.27
C PHE A 9 9.83 -8.13 -0.15
N PRO A 10 9.79 -9.06 -1.13
CA PRO A 10 8.99 -10.27 -1.00
C PRO A 10 9.46 -11.20 0.13
N GLN A 11 10.72 -11.11 0.55
CA GLN A 11 11.25 -11.88 1.67
C GLN A 11 10.90 -11.22 2.99
N ASP A 12 11.07 -9.90 3.09
CA ASP A 12 10.71 -9.13 4.29
C ASP A 12 9.19 -9.18 4.54
N LEU A 13 8.37 -9.14 3.50
CA LEU A 13 6.92 -9.28 3.60
C LEU A 13 6.47 -10.65 4.15
N LYS A 14 7.28 -11.71 3.94
CA LYS A 14 6.99 -13.03 4.52
C LYS A 14 7.34 -13.13 6.01
N ARG A 15 8.12 -12.18 6.53
CA ARG A 15 8.58 -12.17 7.93
C ARG A 15 7.60 -11.48 8.86
N ILE A 16 6.77 -10.56 8.35
CA ILE A 16 5.74 -9.91 9.16
C ILE A 16 4.65 -10.90 9.56
N ARG A 17 3.99 -10.63 10.68
CA ARG A 17 2.90 -11.48 11.17
C ARG A 17 1.64 -11.20 10.37
N LEU A 18 1.10 -12.25 9.76
CA LEU A 18 -0.16 -12.20 9.03
C LEU A 18 -1.26 -12.93 9.80
N GLU A 19 -2.44 -12.33 9.85
CA GLU A 19 -3.60 -12.89 10.53
C GLU A 19 -4.65 -13.38 9.53
N ARG A 20 -5.18 -14.57 9.77
CA ARG A 20 -6.25 -15.11 8.93
C ARG A 20 -7.61 -14.67 9.45
N PRO A 21 -8.53 -14.24 8.58
CA PRO A 21 -9.92 -14.04 8.98
C PRO A 21 -10.50 -15.34 9.53
N ASN A 22 -11.43 -15.22 10.48
CA ASN A 22 -12.22 -16.36 10.93
C ASN A 22 -13.03 -16.95 9.77
N ARG A 23 -13.53 -18.18 9.94
CA ARG A 23 -14.21 -18.92 8.86
C ARG A 23 -15.40 -18.15 8.27
N ILE A 24 -16.16 -17.43 9.09
CA ILE A 24 -17.35 -16.68 8.65
C ILE A 24 -16.93 -15.49 7.79
N VAL A 25 -16.00 -14.67 8.29
CA VAL A 25 -15.48 -13.53 7.53
C VAL A 25 -14.87 -13.98 6.21
N ARG A 26 -14.11 -15.07 6.24
CA ARG A 26 -13.45 -15.62 5.05
C ARG A 26 -14.42 -16.11 3.99
N ARG A 27 -15.41 -16.93 4.38
CA ARG A 27 -16.29 -17.64 3.43
C ARG A 27 -17.55 -16.88 3.08
N GLU A 28 -18.16 -16.22 4.05
CA GLU A 28 -19.48 -15.62 3.89
C GLU A 28 -19.40 -14.12 3.57
N ILE A 29 -18.41 -13.41 4.14
CA ILE A 29 -18.28 -11.96 3.98
C ILE A 29 -17.35 -11.59 2.82
N MET A 30 -16.09 -12.02 2.89
CA MET A 30 -15.08 -11.65 1.90
C MET A 30 -15.12 -12.52 0.65
N LYS A 31 -15.48 -13.80 0.81
CA LYS A 31 -15.41 -14.82 -0.25
C LYS A 31 -14.01 -14.92 -0.88
N ASP A 32 -12.97 -14.72 -0.06
CA ASP A 32 -11.56 -14.83 -0.43
C ASP A 32 -10.87 -15.78 0.55
N GLU A 33 -10.69 -17.05 0.15
CA GLU A 33 -10.07 -18.06 1.02
C GLU A 33 -8.58 -17.84 1.27
N ALA A 34 -7.92 -17.05 0.42
CA ALA A 34 -6.51 -16.70 0.56
C ALA A 34 -6.30 -15.38 1.32
N ALA A 35 -7.37 -14.72 1.78
CA ALA A 35 -7.29 -13.47 2.51
C ALA A 35 -6.45 -13.63 3.79
N VAL A 36 -5.48 -12.75 3.93
CA VAL A 36 -4.66 -12.57 5.13
C VAL A 36 -4.53 -11.08 5.38
N PHE A 37 -4.47 -10.70 6.65
CA PHE A 37 -4.44 -9.31 7.11
C PHE A 37 -3.16 -9.01 7.85
N PHE A 38 -2.78 -7.73 7.85
CA PHE A 38 -1.70 -7.21 8.69
C PHE A 38 -2.04 -5.80 9.18
N GLY A 39 -1.34 -5.40 10.24
CA GLY A 39 -1.37 -4.05 10.79
C GLY A 39 -2.30 -3.85 11.98
N GLY A 40 -3.48 -4.45 11.99
CA GLY A 40 -4.45 -4.16 13.05
C GLY A 40 -5.10 -2.79 12.86
N ARG A 41 -5.94 -2.36 13.83
CA ARG A 41 -6.58 -1.04 13.79
C ARG A 41 -5.53 0.07 13.84
N GLU A 42 -5.57 1.02 12.90
CA GLU A 42 -4.63 2.16 12.83
C GLU A 42 -3.13 1.77 12.84
N TRP A 43 -2.83 0.58 12.31
CA TRP A 43 -1.53 -0.08 12.42
C TRP A 43 -0.96 -0.18 13.86
N ALA A 44 -1.80 -0.49 14.84
CA ALA A 44 -1.38 -0.58 16.26
C ALA A 44 -0.17 -1.50 16.50
N ASN A 45 0.08 -2.47 15.62
CA ASN A 45 1.18 -3.44 15.73
C ASN A 45 2.45 -3.04 14.95
N VAL A 46 2.57 -1.81 14.45
CA VAL A 46 3.68 -1.38 13.58
C VAL A 46 5.07 -1.71 14.12
N SER A 47 5.32 -1.51 15.41
CA SER A 47 6.62 -1.80 16.04
C SER A 47 6.95 -3.30 16.02
N HIS A 48 5.94 -4.15 16.20
CA HIS A 48 6.11 -5.61 16.12
C HIS A 48 6.32 -6.05 14.67
N ASP A 49 5.54 -5.52 13.73
CA ASP A 49 5.65 -5.88 12.32
C ASP A 49 7.01 -5.46 11.75
N LEU A 50 7.48 -4.25 12.05
CA LEU A 50 8.78 -3.74 11.59
C LEU A 50 9.98 -4.28 12.38
N ALA A 51 9.78 -4.96 13.51
CA ALA A 51 10.86 -5.66 14.21
C ALA A 51 11.41 -6.85 13.40
N ALA A 52 10.60 -7.40 12.49
CA ALA A 52 10.99 -8.50 11.60
C ALA A 52 11.75 -8.03 10.34
N VAL A 53 11.85 -6.71 10.14
CA VAL A 53 12.51 -6.05 8.99
C VAL A 53 13.79 -5.40 9.49
N ALA A 54 14.88 -5.57 8.72
CA ALA A 54 16.17 -4.96 9.06
C ALA A 54 16.04 -3.42 9.14
N PRO A 55 16.67 -2.74 10.12
CA PRO A 55 16.47 -1.30 10.32
C PRO A 55 16.70 -0.44 9.06
N ASP A 56 17.73 -0.75 8.29
CA ASP A 56 18.10 -0.13 7.02
C ASP A 56 17.13 -0.42 5.86
N HIS A 57 16.27 -1.44 6.01
CA HIS A 57 15.23 -1.77 5.04
C HIS A 57 13.87 -1.15 5.38
N ARG A 58 13.66 -0.61 6.59
CA ARG A 58 12.33 -0.25 7.08
C ARG A 58 11.62 0.77 6.21
N LEU A 59 12.32 1.83 5.79
CA LEU A 59 11.71 2.87 4.95
C LEU A 59 11.31 2.31 3.58
N ASP A 60 12.23 1.61 2.91
CA ASP A 60 11.99 0.93 1.64
C ASP A 60 10.84 -0.11 1.76
N PHE A 61 10.74 -0.83 2.89
CA PHE A 61 9.65 -1.75 3.21
C PHE A 61 8.31 -1.04 3.36
N VAL A 62 8.27 0.06 4.13
CA VAL A 62 7.07 0.87 4.35
C VAL A 62 6.55 1.43 3.04
N LEU A 63 7.43 2.04 2.23
CA LEU A 63 7.08 2.59 0.93
C LEU A 63 6.57 1.52 -0.05
N SER A 64 7.21 0.34 -0.05
CA SER A 64 6.78 -0.80 -0.88
C SER A 64 5.41 -1.32 -0.46
N THR A 65 5.18 -1.46 0.85
CA THR A 65 3.91 -1.91 1.43
C THR A 65 2.79 -0.89 1.18
N PHE A 66 3.10 0.40 1.28
CA PHE A 66 2.21 1.49 0.94
C PHE A 66 1.78 1.43 -0.53
N MET A 67 2.73 1.30 -1.46
CA MET A 67 2.43 1.20 -2.89
C MET A 67 1.47 0.04 -3.22
N ILE A 68 1.74 -1.17 -2.72
CA ILE A 68 0.89 -2.33 -3.01
C ILE A 68 -0.49 -2.20 -2.37
N THR A 69 -0.58 -1.60 -1.18
CA THR A 69 -1.84 -1.41 -0.45
C THR A 69 -2.69 -0.33 -1.10
N LEU A 70 -2.09 0.79 -1.49
CA LEU A 70 -2.75 1.87 -2.20
C LEU A 70 -3.34 1.37 -3.52
N THR A 71 -2.59 0.55 -4.26
CA THR A 71 -3.06 -0.07 -5.51
C THR A 71 -4.16 -1.09 -5.27
N ASP A 72 -4.00 -2.00 -4.30
CA ASP A 72 -5.02 -2.99 -3.95
C ASP A 72 -6.35 -2.32 -3.61
N GLN A 73 -6.32 -1.30 -2.76
CA GLN A 73 -7.51 -0.60 -2.31
C GLN A 73 -8.14 0.28 -3.40
N CYS A 74 -7.33 0.97 -4.21
CA CYS A 74 -7.84 1.72 -5.37
C CYS A 74 -8.63 0.81 -6.31
N LEU A 75 -8.06 -0.35 -6.66
CA LEU A 75 -8.74 -1.33 -7.53
C LEU A 75 -9.97 -1.94 -6.84
N PHE A 76 -9.89 -2.28 -5.56
CA PHE A 76 -11.02 -2.83 -4.81
C PHE A 76 -12.22 -1.87 -4.76
N THR A 77 -11.96 -0.58 -4.55
CA THR A 77 -12.99 0.45 -4.41
C THR A 77 -13.56 0.85 -5.76
N HIS A 78 -12.69 1.11 -6.76
CA HIS A 78 -13.10 1.80 -8.00
C HIS A 78 -13.09 0.93 -9.25
N ARG A 79 -12.34 -0.18 -9.27
CA ARG A 79 -12.17 -1.06 -10.45
C ARG A 79 -12.31 -2.53 -10.08
N ARG A 80 -13.48 -2.88 -9.53
CA ARG A 80 -13.82 -4.25 -9.11
C ARG A 80 -13.74 -5.27 -10.25
N ASP A 81 -13.94 -4.82 -11.49
CA ASP A 81 -13.76 -5.59 -12.72
C ASP A 81 -12.31 -6.09 -12.87
N LEU A 82 -11.32 -5.27 -12.48
CA LEU A 82 -9.90 -5.63 -12.49
C LEU A 82 -9.44 -6.31 -11.20
N TYR A 83 -10.11 -6.02 -10.09
CA TYR A 83 -9.68 -6.44 -8.75
C TYR A 83 -9.52 -7.96 -8.62
N THR A 84 -10.41 -8.75 -9.23
CA THR A 84 -10.33 -10.22 -9.17
C THR A 84 -9.05 -10.73 -9.85
N ALA A 85 -8.66 -10.14 -10.98
CA ALA A 85 -7.44 -10.50 -11.68
C ALA A 85 -6.20 -10.08 -10.89
N TRP A 86 -6.20 -8.85 -10.35
CA TRP A 86 -5.15 -8.35 -9.46
C TRP A 86 -4.91 -9.29 -8.28
N ARG A 87 -5.98 -9.62 -7.56
CA ARG A 87 -5.90 -10.46 -6.36
C ARG A 87 -5.36 -11.86 -6.65
N ARG A 88 -5.68 -12.43 -7.83
CA ARG A 88 -5.17 -13.72 -8.29
C ARG A 88 -3.68 -13.68 -8.64
N GLN A 89 -3.20 -12.57 -9.20
CA GLN A 89 -1.82 -12.42 -9.66
C GLN A 89 -0.85 -12.08 -8.52
N THR A 90 -1.25 -11.19 -7.61
CA THR A 90 -0.34 -10.64 -6.59
C THR A 90 -0.42 -11.38 -5.26
N ALA A 91 -1.63 -11.80 -4.93
CA ALA A 91 -2.02 -12.36 -3.66
C ALA A 91 -1.54 -11.59 -2.40
N PHE A 92 -1.34 -10.28 -2.48
CA PHE A 92 -0.82 -9.46 -1.38
C PHE A 92 -1.70 -9.49 -0.12
N PRO A 93 -1.10 -9.34 1.08
CA PRO A 93 -1.85 -9.23 2.32
C PRO A 93 -2.63 -7.92 2.36
N LYS A 94 -3.77 -7.94 3.03
CA LYS A 94 -4.65 -6.78 3.19
C LYS A 94 -4.26 -5.96 4.40
N PHE A 95 -4.07 -4.67 4.22
CA PHE A 95 -3.87 -3.75 5.33
C PHE A 95 -5.19 -3.55 6.07
N GLY A 96 -5.29 -4.09 7.29
CA GLY A 96 -6.55 -4.18 7.99
C GLY A 96 -6.59 -5.23 9.10
N TRP A 97 -7.81 -5.54 9.53
CA TRP A 97 -8.04 -6.50 10.61
C TRP A 97 -9.43 -7.13 10.52
N CYS A 98 -9.63 -8.18 11.32
CA CYS A 98 -10.88 -8.92 11.38
C CYS A 98 -11.44 -8.92 12.81
N GLY A 99 -12.70 -8.53 12.94
CA GLY A 99 -13.50 -8.64 14.15
C GLY A 99 -14.88 -9.22 13.81
N PHE A 100 -15.93 -8.45 14.06
CA PHE A 100 -17.27 -8.71 13.51
C PHE A 100 -17.36 -8.27 12.03
N GLY A 101 -16.44 -8.77 11.20
CA GLY A 101 -16.31 -8.35 9.80
C GLY A 101 -14.85 -8.20 9.37
N ALA A 102 -14.67 -7.84 8.10
CA ALA A 102 -13.39 -7.41 7.54
C ALA A 102 -13.32 -5.88 7.55
N HIS A 103 -12.25 -5.33 8.11
CA HIS A 103 -11.99 -3.90 8.19
C HIS A 103 -10.73 -3.60 7.40
N HIS A 104 -10.84 -2.77 6.36
CA HIS A 104 -9.70 -2.26 5.61
C HIS A 104 -9.29 -0.91 6.20
N GLU A 105 -8.02 -0.76 6.53
CA GLU A 105 -7.48 0.47 7.10
C GLU A 105 -7.08 1.46 6.00
N ASN A 106 -6.96 2.74 6.35
CA ASN A 106 -6.58 3.77 5.38
C ASN A 106 -5.11 3.59 4.95
N PRO A 107 -4.78 3.44 3.64
CA PRO A 107 -3.41 3.19 3.19
C PRO A 107 -2.39 4.22 3.67
N PHE A 108 -2.78 5.48 3.83
CA PHE A 108 -1.88 6.55 4.26
C PHE A 108 -1.38 6.37 5.71
N GLN A 109 -2.06 5.56 6.51
CA GLN A 109 -1.54 5.16 7.82
C GLN A 109 -0.25 4.33 7.71
N LEU A 110 0.04 3.72 6.55
CA LEU A 110 1.32 3.03 6.32
C LEU A 110 2.50 4.00 6.33
N LEU A 111 2.29 5.27 5.94
CA LEU A 111 3.32 6.30 6.02
C LEU A 111 3.37 6.93 7.42
N TRP A 112 2.22 7.14 8.04
CA TRP A 112 2.10 7.84 9.32
C TRP A 112 2.46 7.00 10.54
N ALA A 113 2.01 5.73 10.63
CA ALA A 113 2.21 4.95 11.85
C ALA A 113 3.69 4.65 12.15
N PRO A 114 4.55 4.29 11.17
CA PRO A 114 5.98 4.14 11.41
C PRO A 114 6.67 5.44 11.83
N GLU A 115 6.24 6.58 11.26
CA GLU A 115 6.72 7.92 11.64
C GLU A 115 6.37 8.24 13.09
N ARG A 116 5.10 8.00 13.47
CA ARG A 116 4.59 8.23 14.84
C ARG A 116 5.41 7.50 15.90
N GLU A 117 5.84 6.28 15.60
CA GLU A 117 6.65 5.45 16.52
C GLU A 117 8.17 5.68 16.38
N GLY A 118 8.61 6.61 15.53
CA GLY A 118 10.04 6.89 15.29
C GLY A 118 10.79 5.72 14.66
N LEU A 119 10.10 4.87 13.90
CA LEU A 119 10.67 3.68 13.24
C LEU A 119 11.22 3.97 11.85
N VAL A 120 10.81 5.11 11.27
CA VAL A 120 11.33 5.68 10.03
C VAL A 120 11.62 7.16 10.26
N ASP A 121 12.66 7.67 9.61
CA ASP A 121 13.02 9.08 9.66
C ASP A 121 12.24 9.87 8.61
N ALA A 122 11.61 10.97 9.04
CA ALA A 122 10.77 11.78 8.16
C ALA A 122 11.57 12.59 7.13
N ASP A 123 12.79 13.03 7.48
CA ASP A 123 13.66 13.79 6.58
C ASP A 123 14.25 12.86 5.51
N GLU A 124 14.64 11.64 5.89
CA GLU A 124 15.04 10.59 4.97
C GLU A 124 13.90 10.24 4.00
N ALA A 125 12.70 10.03 4.53
CA ALA A 125 11.51 9.76 3.72
C ALA A 125 11.19 10.91 2.76
N ALA A 126 11.29 12.17 3.21
CA ALA A 126 11.09 13.34 2.37
C ALA A 126 12.12 13.43 1.24
N GLY A 127 13.39 13.10 1.53
CA GLY A 127 14.47 13.06 0.53
C GLY A 127 14.25 12.00 -0.56
N LEU A 128 13.66 10.85 -0.21
CA LEU A 128 13.36 9.77 -1.15
C LEU A 128 12.02 9.94 -1.89
N MET A 129 11.12 10.78 -1.38
CA MET A 129 9.74 10.87 -1.84
C MET A 129 9.57 11.13 -3.35
N PRO A 130 10.34 12.04 -3.99
CA PRO A 130 10.21 12.26 -5.43
C PRO A 130 10.51 10.99 -6.24
N ALA A 131 11.63 10.33 -5.92
CA ALA A 131 12.03 9.10 -6.59
C ALA A 131 11.07 7.93 -6.31
N PHE A 132 10.49 7.89 -5.10
CA PHE A 132 9.47 6.90 -4.77
C PHE A 132 8.17 7.10 -5.56
N VAL A 133 7.70 8.34 -5.73
CA VAL A 133 6.49 8.63 -6.51
C VAL A 133 6.70 8.26 -7.98
N ASP A 134 7.84 8.62 -8.56
CA ASP A 134 8.19 8.23 -9.93
C ASP A 134 8.22 6.70 -10.08
N PHE A 135 8.83 6.01 -9.10
CA PHE A 135 8.84 4.55 -9.06
C PHE A 135 7.43 3.96 -8.95
N LEU A 136 6.58 4.47 -8.06
CA LEU A 136 5.21 3.99 -7.86
C LEU A 136 4.40 4.08 -9.15
N ILE A 137 4.43 5.24 -9.81
CA ILE A 137 3.68 5.49 -11.04
C ILE A 137 4.23 4.60 -12.18
N GLY A 138 5.56 4.56 -12.34
CA GLY A 138 6.21 3.76 -13.37
C GLY A 138 6.00 2.25 -13.19
N GLU A 139 6.13 1.75 -11.98
CA GLU A 139 5.94 0.34 -11.63
C GLU A 139 4.49 -0.09 -11.87
N THR A 140 3.53 0.73 -11.40
CA THR A 140 2.11 0.44 -11.55
C THR A 140 1.69 0.47 -13.02
N LYS A 141 2.15 1.46 -13.79
CA LYS A 141 1.93 1.53 -15.24
C LYS A 141 2.44 0.27 -15.93
N ARG A 142 3.70 -0.09 -15.69
CA ARG A 142 4.31 -1.29 -16.27
C ARG A 142 3.54 -2.55 -15.89
N TYR A 143 3.09 -2.66 -14.64
CA TYR A 143 2.31 -3.80 -14.19
C TYR A 143 0.96 -3.90 -14.90
N PHE A 144 0.23 -2.79 -15.03
CA PHE A 144 -1.06 -2.77 -15.74
C PHE A 144 -0.91 -3.17 -17.20
N GLU A 145 0.10 -2.62 -17.89
CA GLU A 145 0.42 -2.99 -19.28
C GLU A 145 0.76 -4.48 -19.42
N ALA A 146 1.65 -4.99 -18.56
CA ALA A 146 2.06 -6.40 -18.59
C ALA A 146 0.92 -7.36 -18.24
N SER A 147 -0.02 -6.93 -17.39
CA SER A 147 -1.16 -7.73 -16.95
C SER A 147 -2.38 -7.60 -17.87
N GLY A 148 -2.31 -6.73 -18.88
CA GLY A 148 -3.42 -6.45 -19.80
C GLY A 148 -4.60 -5.76 -19.11
N PHE A 149 -4.35 -4.96 -18.07
CA PHE A 149 -5.41 -4.23 -17.37
C PHE A 149 -5.80 -3.01 -18.20
N ASP A 150 -7.09 -2.89 -18.47
CA ASP A 150 -7.68 -1.72 -19.12
C ASP A 150 -7.87 -0.58 -18.09
N LEU A 151 -6.75 -0.04 -17.61
CA LEU A 151 -6.70 1.10 -16.70
C LEU A 151 -5.47 1.93 -17.03
N HIS A 152 -5.68 3.13 -17.59
CA HIS A 152 -4.60 4.06 -17.84
C HIS A 152 -4.02 4.60 -16.53
N ILE A 153 -2.71 4.87 -16.53
CA ILE A 153 -2.02 5.35 -15.33
C ILE A 153 -2.56 6.69 -14.83
N HIS A 154 -2.97 7.57 -15.76
CA HIS A 154 -3.64 8.83 -15.44
C HIS A 154 -4.93 8.59 -14.64
N ASP A 155 -5.79 7.68 -15.12
CA ASP A 155 -7.05 7.36 -14.44
C ASP A 155 -6.81 6.73 -13.08
N TYR A 156 -5.79 5.86 -12.95
CA TYR A 156 -5.38 5.31 -11.66
C TYR A 156 -4.98 6.40 -10.65
N VAL A 157 -4.19 7.39 -11.08
CA VAL A 157 -3.78 8.52 -10.25
C VAL A 157 -4.99 9.36 -9.84
N GLU A 158 -5.91 9.64 -10.78
CA GLU A 158 -7.14 10.38 -10.50
C GLU A 158 -8.07 9.65 -9.53
N LEU A 159 -8.21 8.33 -9.65
CA LEU A 159 -8.98 7.52 -8.72
C LEU A 159 -8.43 7.62 -7.29
N ILE A 160 -7.11 7.59 -7.13
CA ILE A 160 -6.47 7.79 -5.83
C ILE A 160 -6.75 9.19 -5.27
N ARG A 161 -6.59 10.25 -6.08
CA ARG A 161 -6.79 11.64 -5.64
C ARG A 161 -8.22 11.92 -5.19
N ARG A 162 -9.20 11.24 -5.78
CA ARG A 162 -10.63 11.42 -5.47
C ARG A 162 -11.14 10.47 -4.39
N ASP A 163 -10.33 9.51 -3.96
CA ASP A 163 -10.69 8.58 -2.89
C ASP A 163 -10.78 9.31 -1.55
N ALA A 164 -11.78 8.97 -0.73
CA ALA A 164 -11.94 9.55 0.60
C ALA A 164 -10.70 9.35 1.49
N ALA A 165 -9.96 8.25 1.30
CA ALA A 165 -8.72 7.98 2.01
C ALA A 165 -7.65 9.06 1.80
N PHE A 166 -7.65 9.73 0.64
CA PHE A 166 -6.71 10.81 0.29
C PHE A 166 -6.86 12.05 1.20
N SER A 167 -7.97 12.18 1.93
CA SER A 167 -8.16 13.26 2.92
C SER A 167 -7.33 13.09 4.19
N PHE A 168 -6.77 11.91 4.46
CA PHE A 168 -5.94 11.65 5.65
C PHE A 168 -4.61 12.41 5.56
N ASP A 169 -4.29 13.26 6.53
CA ASP A 169 -3.18 14.23 6.43
C ASP A 169 -2.29 14.32 7.68
N ALA A 170 -2.15 13.21 8.42
CA ALA A 170 -1.35 13.18 9.64
C ALA A 170 0.14 12.90 9.36
N GLY A 171 1.01 13.48 10.19
CA GLY A 171 2.47 13.33 10.05
C GLY A 171 3.07 14.25 8.98
N ALA A 172 4.39 14.16 8.78
CA ALA A 172 5.11 14.91 7.76
C ALA A 172 5.24 14.11 6.45
N ILE A 173 5.33 12.78 6.53
CA ILE A 173 5.55 11.92 5.36
C ILE A 173 4.33 11.92 4.43
N VAL A 174 3.11 11.92 4.99
CA VAL A 174 1.87 11.89 4.19
C VAL A 174 1.70 13.15 3.33
N PRO A 175 1.75 14.39 3.88
CA PRO A 175 1.71 15.60 3.05
C PRO A 175 2.83 15.65 2.01
N CYS A 176 4.03 15.20 2.37
CA CYS A 176 5.16 15.12 1.44
C CYS A 176 4.86 14.22 0.24
N PHE A 177 4.35 13.01 0.50
CA PHE A 177 3.90 12.10 -0.55
C PHE A 177 2.85 12.76 -1.44
N LYS A 178 1.79 13.33 -0.86
CA LYS A 178 0.70 13.94 -1.63
C LYS A 178 1.20 15.07 -2.51
N GLN A 179 2.07 15.93 -2.00
CA GLN A 179 2.64 17.02 -2.78
C GLN A 179 3.42 16.49 -3.99
N MET A 180 4.24 15.45 -3.81
CA MET A 180 4.99 14.85 -4.92
C MET A 180 4.05 14.14 -5.90
N PHE A 181 3.05 13.42 -5.38
CA PHE A 181 2.05 12.70 -6.17
C PHE A 181 1.19 13.65 -7.03
N GLU A 182 0.77 14.79 -6.48
CA GLU A 182 0.03 15.82 -7.21
C GLU A 182 0.87 16.50 -8.29
N ARG A 183 2.15 16.76 -8.02
CA ARG A 183 3.07 17.28 -9.04
C ARG A 183 3.23 16.30 -10.19
N ALA A 184 3.37 15.01 -9.88
CA ALA A 184 3.46 13.97 -10.90
C ALA A 184 2.13 13.78 -11.66
N ALA A 185 0.98 13.96 -11.01
CA ALA A 185 -0.31 13.95 -11.70
C ALA A 185 -0.39 15.05 -12.77
N GLN A 186 0.04 16.27 -12.43
CA GLN A 186 0.03 17.42 -13.36
C GLN A 186 0.96 17.24 -14.58
N THR A 187 1.98 16.39 -14.49
CA THR A 187 2.86 16.09 -15.62
C THR A 187 2.30 14.99 -16.53
N LEU A 188 1.42 14.13 -16.02
CA LEU A 188 0.69 13.14 -16.83
C LEU A 188 -0.39 13.78 -17.70
N ASP A 189 -0.88 14.97 -17.33
CA ASP A 189 -1.90 15.75 -18.04
C ASP A 189 -1.35 16.53 -19.26
N ARG A 190 -0.03 16.49 -19.50
CA ARG A 190 0.67 17.21 -20.58
C ARG A 190 1.11 16.28 -21.69
#